data_AF-A0A0F2TIL5-F1
#
_entry.id   AF-A0A0F2TIL5-F1
#
_cell.length_a   1.000
_cell.length_b   1.000
_cell.length_c   1.000
_cell.angle_alpha   90.00
_cell.angle_beta   90.00
_cell.angle_gamma   90.00
#
_symmetry.space_group_name_H-M   'P 1'
#
loop_
_entity.id
_entity.type
_entity.pdbx_description
1 polymer ?
#
loop_
_entity_poly.entity_id
_entity_poly.type
_entity_poly.pdbx_seq_one_letter_code
_entity_poly.pdbx_strand_id
1 'polypeptide(L)'
;MLRLGVGLIGILLPLVLPVGNWLFAELRGQSTAGWWPDSMSGSYYTSTRNLFVGGLCALGVFLICYRFDRRDDRWSSAAGLFALGVALCPTSPDDPSAFQATIGVLHLVFAALLLSLLALFCLYSFRNPRSVQPRWVDRAYLAAGVVILALLVLAALAGLTGVGKGWPVRPLYLCEWFCTWAFGAAWIGAALELAHTSGQFTRRAALPRQSAAPAS
;
A
#
# COMPACT_ATOMS: atom_id res chain seq x y z
N MET A 1 8.35 -11.25 7.45
CA MET A 1 7.93 -10.18 8.38
C MET A 1 7.71 -8.85 7.65
N LEU A 2 8.68 -8.30 6.92
CA LEU A 2 8.51 -6.99 6.23
C LEU A 2 7.32 -6.95 5.24
N ARG A 3 7.12 -7.98 4.41
CA ARG A 3 5.97 -8.04 3.49
C ARG A 3 4.62 -7.98 4.20
N LEU A 4 4.51 -8.62 5.37
CA LEU A 4 3.30 -8.59 6.19
C LEU A 4 3.06 -7.19 6.75
N GLY A 5 4.11 -6.52 7.25
CA GLY A 5 4.01 -5.14 7.73
C GLY A 5 3.53 -4.17 6.64
N VAL A 6 4.10 -4.25 5.44
CA VAL A 6 3.67 -3.48 4.25
C VAL A 6 2.18 -3.71 3.96
N GLY A 7 1.77 -4.99 3.93
CA GLY A 7 0.39 -5.35 3.65
C GLY A 7 -0.59 -4.88 4.72
N LEU A 8 -0.24 -5.02 6.00
CA LEU A 8 -1.06 -4.55 7.12
C LEU A 8 -1.25 -3.03 7.10
N ILE A 9 -0.20 -2.26 6.80
CA ILE A 9 -0.33 -0.81 6.65
C ILE A 9 -1.33 -0.49 5.52
N GLY A 10 -1.23 -1.14 4.36
CA GLY A 10 -2.16 -0.93 3.24
C GLY A 10 -3.63 -1.24 3.57
N ILE A 11 -3.87 -2.27 4.41
CA ILE A 11 -5.22 -2.66 4.82
C ILE A 11 -5.79 -1.73 5.90
N LEU A 12 -4.97 -1.38 6.90
CA LEU A 12 -5.43 -0.66 8.09
C LEU A 12 -5.53 0.84 7.87
N LEU A 13 -4.59 1.44 7.13
CA LEU A 13 -4.52 2.90 6.97
C LEU A 13 -5.85 3.52 6.49
N PRO A 14 -6.51 3.04 5.41
CA PRO A 14 -7.76 3.67 4.94
C PRO A 14 -8.94 3.57 5.93
N LEU A 15 -8.87 2.68 6.92
CA LEU A 15 -9.88 2.55 7.97
C LEU A 15 -9.54 3.44 9.18
N VAL A 16 -8.27 3.43 9.58
CA VAL A 16 -7.78 4.13 10.77
C VAL A 16 -7.86 5.65 10.60
N LEU A 17 -7.66 6.17 9.38
CA LEU A 17 -7.71 7.61 9.12
C LEU A 17 -9.06 8.26 9.45
N PRO A 18 -10.21 7.79 8.91
CA PRO A 18 -11.50 8.39 9.19
C PRO A 18 -11.96 8.03 10.61
N VAL A 19 -11.84 6.76 11.04
CA VAL A 19 -12.25 6.34 12.41
C VAL A 19 -11.46 7.10 13.48
N GLY A 20 -10.15 7.26 13.29
CA GLY A 20 -9.32 8.04 14.19
C GLY A 20 -9.74 9.51 14.22
N ASN A 21 -10.07 10.10 13.05
CA ASN A 21 -10.46 11.50 13.00
C ASN A 21 -11.80 11.75 13.74
N TRP A 22 -12.75 10.84 13.56
CA TRP A 22 -13.99 10.81 14.32
C TRP A 22 -13.73 10.70 15.83
N LEU A 23 -12.90 9.75 16.26
CA LEU A 23 -12.59 9.53 17.67
C LEU A 23 -11.91 10.77 18.30
N PHE A 24 -10.95 11.39 17.61
CA PHE A 24 -10.29 12.58 18.12
C PHE A 24 -11.23 13.80 18.19
N ALA A 25 -12.16 13.93 17.25
CA ALA A 25 -13.18 14.98 17.30
C ALA A 25 -14.12 14.78 18.50
N GLU A 26 -14.62 13.56 18.71
CA GLU A 26 -15.49 13.19 19.82
C GLU A 26 -14.81 13.45 21.18
N LEU A 27 -13.57 12.99 21.35
CA LEU A 27 -12.79 13.17 22.59
C LEU A 27 -12.50 14.64 22.93
N ARG A 28 -12.50 15.52 21.92
CA ARG A 28 -12.28 16.97 22.10
C ARG A 28 -13.60 17.76 22.21
N GLY A 29 -14.75 17.10 22.16
CA GLY A 29 -16.07 17.75 22.13
C GLY A 29 -16.27 18.62 20.88
N GLN A 30 -15.58 18.31 19.78
CA GLN A 30 -15.70 19.00 18.50
C GLN A 30 -16.82 18.37 17.67
N SER A 31 -17.34 19.12 16.69
CA SER A 31 -18.31 18.58 15.73
C SER A 31 -17.71 17.38 15.00
N THR A 32 -18.47 16.29 14.93
CA THR A 32 -18.15 15.11 14.11
C THR A 32 -18.65 15.27 12.68
N ALA A 33 -19.26 16.40 12.31
CA ALA A 33 -19.61 16.70 10.93
C ALA A 33 -18.33 16.79 10.09
N GLY A 34 -18.27 16.03 8.99
CA GLY A 34 -17.07 15.99 8.14
C GLY A 34 -15.90 15.18 8.72
N TRP A 35 -16.18 14.22 9.62
CA TRP A 35 -15.14 13.32 10.17
C TRP A 35 -14.41 12.49 9.09
N TRP A 36 -15.04 12.29 7.94
CA TRP A 36 -14.44 11.58 6.80
C TRP A 36 -13.57 12.52 5.97
N PRO A 37 -12.26 12.24 5.80
CA PRO A 37 -11.39 13.08 4.98
C PRO A 37 -11.68 12.92 3.48
N ASP A 38 -11.50 14.00 2.74
CA ASP A 38 -11.77 14.08 1.29
C ASP A 38 -10.95 13.12 0.42
N SER A 39 -9.78 12.73 0.92
CA SER A 39 -8.83 11.75 0.37
C SER A 39 -7.99 11.22 1.54
N MET A 40 -7.30 10.10 1.36
CA MET A 40 -6.37 9.61 2.38
C MET A 40 -5.28 10.65 2.68
N SER A 41 -4.79 11.34 1.65
CA SER A 41 -3.84 12.44 1.81
C SER A 41 -4.46 13.69 2.44
N GLY A 42 -5.77 13.90 2.29
CA GLY A 42 -6.53 14.94 3.01
C GLY A 42 -6.39 14.86 4.53
N SER A 43 -6.03 13.68 5.07
CA SER A 43 -5.70 13.52 6.48
C SER A 43 -4.58 14.43 6.99
N TYR A 44 -3.74 15.00 6.11
CA TYR A 44 -2.78 16.06 6.47
C TYR A 44 -3.41 17.22 7.24
N TYR A 45 -4.67 17.53 6.94
CA TYR A 45 -5.41 18.66 7.49
C TYR A 45 -6.44 18.23 8.53
N THR A 46 -6.31 17.01 9.04
CA THR A 46 -7.21 16.44 10.06
C THR A 46 -6.45 16.05 11.32
N SER A 47 -7.15 15.58 12.35
CA SER A 47 -6.52 15.10 13.58
C SER A 47 -5.71 13.81 13.39
N THR A 48 -5.83 13.13 12.24
CA THR A 48 -5.10 11.88 11.93
C THR A 48 -3.86 12.09 11.05
N ARG A 49 -3.39 13.33 10.88
CA ARG A 49 -2.14 13.65 10.17
C ARG A 49 -0.97 12.76 10.58
N ASN A 50 -0.74 12.62 11.89
CA ASN A 50 0.40 11.85 12.39
C ASN A 50 0.26 10.34 12.12
N LEU A 51 -0.98 9.82 12.05
CA LEU A 51 -1.22 8.42 11.67
C LEU A 51 -0.94 8.21 10.18
N PHE A 52 -1.35 9.15 9.34
CA PHE A 52 -1.04 9.14 7.91
C PHE A 52 0.47 9.19 7.65
N VAL A 53 1.14 10.21 8.19
CA VAL A 53 2.58 10.41 8.01
C VAL A 53 3.38 9.26 8.62
N GLY A 54 3.05 8.84 9.84
CA GLY A 54 3.72 7.72 10.52
C GLY A 54 3.55 6.40 9.78
N GLY A 55 2.35 6.12 9.28
CA GLY A 55 2.05 4.93 8.48
C GLY A 55 2.85 4.88 7.18
N LEU A 56 2.94 6.00 6.45
CA LEU A 56 3.74 6.09 5.23
C LEU A 56 5.25 6.04 5.50
N CYS A 57 5.72 6.61 6.61
CA CYS A 57 7.11 6.46 7.04
C CYS A 57 7.45 5.00 7.32
N ALA A 58 6.60 4.29 8.07
CA ALA A 58 6.78 2.86 8.32
C ALA A 58 6.73 2.04 7.03
N LEU A 59 5.78 2.32 6.14
CA LEU A 59 5.70 1.71 4.81
C LEU A 59 6.99 1.93 4.02
N GLY A 60 7.49 3.17 3.98
CA GLY A 60 8.71 3.54 3.29
C GLY A 60 9.94 2.79 3.81
N VAL A 61 10.13 2.74 5.13
CA VAL A 61 11.23 2.01 5.76
C VAL A 61 11.11 0.51 5.50
N PHE A 62 9.92 -0.08 5.60
CA PHE A 62 9.73 -1.51 5.33
C PHE A 62 10.05 -1.86 3.87
N LEU A 63 9.70 -0.99 2.93
CA LEU A 63 10.02 -1.15 1.51
C LEU A 63 11.53 -0.97 1.23
N ILE A 64 12.21 -0.03 1.87
CA ILE A 64 13.67 0.14 1.71
C ILE A 64 14.45 -1.03 2.33
N CYS A 65 13.99 -1.55 3.47
CA CYS A 65 14.62 -2.68 4.14
C CYS A 65 14.27 -4.03 3.52
N TYR A 66 13.30 -4.08 2.60
CA TYR A 66 12.93 -5.30 1.91
C TYR A 66 14.04 -5.75 0.96
N ARG A 67 14.47 -7.01 1.13
CA ARG A 67 15.52 -7.67 0.34
C ARG A 67 15.02 -8.99 -0.20
N PHE A 68 15.08 -9.18 -1.51
CA PHE A 68 14.65 -10.41 -2.19
C PHE A 68 15.53 -10.76 -3.38
N ASP A 69 15.51 -9.94 -4.43
CA ASP A 69 16.39 -10.08 -5.60
C ASP A 69 16.80 -8.69 -6.11
N ARG A 70 17.84 -8.61 -6.97
CA ARG A 70 18.38 -7.31 -7.42
C ARG A 70 17.36 -6.39 -8.09
N ARG A 71 16.34 -6.94 -8.76
CA ARG A 71 15.31 -6.15 -9.44
C ARG A 71 14.33 -5.63 -8.40
N ASP A 72 13.81 -6.53 -7.57
CA ASP A 72 12.83 -6.24 -6.54
C ASP A 72 13.41 -5.30 -5.47
N ASP A 73 14.69 -5.42 -5.14
CA ASP A 73 15.39 -4.54 -4.22
C ASP A 73 15.40 -3.08 -4.72
N ARG A 74 15.64 -2.89 -6.02
CA ARG A 74 15.63 -1.55 -6.65
C ARG A 74 14.22 -0.98 -6.68
N TRP A 75 13.25 -1.78 -7.12
CA TRP A 75 11.84 -1.36 -7.16
C TRP A 75 11.30 -1.07 -5.77
N SER A 76 11.62 -1.88 -4.77
CA SER A 76 11.17 -1.69 -3.40
C SER A 76 11.84 -0.48 -2.76
N SER A 77 13.14 -0.27 -3.00
CA SER A 77 13.84 0.92 -2.49
C SER A 77 13.29 2.21 -3.13
N ALA A 78 12.98 2.19 -4.42
CA ALA A 78 12.33 3.31 -5.10
C ALA A 78 10.91 3.57 -4.56
N ALA A 79 10.10 2.51 -4.40
CA ALA A 79 8.76 2.62 -3.81
C ALA A 79 8.83 3.17 -2.39
N GLY A 80 9.78 2.72 -1.59
CA GLY A 80 9.97 3.22 -0.24
C GLY A 80 10.36 4.70 -0.20
N LEU A 81 11.22 5.15 -1.12
CA LEU A 81 11.54 6.59 -1.25
C LEU A 81 10.31 7.41 -1.66
N PHE A 82 9.48 6.90 -2.57
CA PHE A 82 8.24 7.57 -2.93
C PHE A 82 7.23 7.61 -1.77
N ALA A 83 7.10 6.55 -0.98
CA ALA A 83 6.28 6.56 0.23
C ALA A 83 6.76 7.63 1.24
N LEU A 84 8.08 7.77 1.42
CA LEU A 84 8.65 8.86 2.23
C LEU A 84 8.37 10.23 1.60
N GLY A 85 8.45 10.36 0.27
CA GLY A 85 8.07 11.57 -0.45
C GLY A 85 6.61 11.96 -0.20
N VAL A 86 5.68 11.00 -0.29
CA VAL A 86 4.26 11.21 0.04
C VAL A 86 4.10 11.64 1.51
N ALA A 87 4.87 11.05 2.45
CA ALA A 87 4.80 11.36 3.88
C ALA A 87 5.35 12.75 4.24
N LEU A 88 6.36 13.22 3.51
CA LEU A 88 7.07 14.47 3.80
C LEU A 88 6.56 15.66 2.99
N CYS A 89 5.86 15.43 1.89
CA CYS A 89 5.22 16.46 1.09
C CYS A 89 3.71 16.48 1.35
N PRO A 90 3.16 17.48 2.07
CA PRO A 90 1.71 17.63 2.20
C PRO A 90 1.00 17.75 0.84
N THR A 91 -0.20 17.17 0.74
CA THR A 91 -1.10 17.44 -0.40
C THR A 91 -1.56 18.91 -0.39
N SER A 92 -2.10 19.43 -1.50
CA SER A 92 -2.54 20.82 -1.55
C SER A 92 -3.74 21.09 -0.63
N PRO A 93 -3.73 22.16 0.18
CA PRO A 93 -4.93 22.65 0.86
C PRO A 93 -5.89 23.32 -0.14
N ASP A 94 -7.10 23.67 0.32
CA ASP A 94 -8.14 24.28 -0.53
C ASP A 94 -7.72 25.63 -1.15
N ASP A 95 -6.95 26.45 -0.42
CA ASP A 95 -6.39 27.73 -0.89
C ASP A 95 -4.85 27.73 -0.74
N PRO A 96 -4.11 27.13 -1.69
CA PRO A 96 -2.67 26.97 -1.56
C PRO A 96 -1.90 28.22 -1.99
N SER A 97 -0.91 28.61 -1.20
CA SER A 97 0.20 29.45 -1.72
C SER A 97 0.93 28.74 -2.87
N ALA A 98 1.65 29.50 -3.71
CA ALA A 98 2.42 28.92 -4.82
C ALA A 98 3.41 27.82 -4.38
N PHE A 99 4.00 27.99 -3.19
CA PHE A 99 4.87 26.96 -2.61
C PHE A 99 4.07 25.70 -2.22
N GLN A 100 2.93 25.84 -1.53
CA GLN A 100 2.08 24.70 -1.17
C GLN A 100 1.51 23.98 -2.39
N ALA A 101 1.20 24.70 -3.47
CA ALA A 101 0.79 24.10 -4.74
C ALA A 101 1.91 23.25 -5.34
N THR A 102 3.15 23.76 -5.32
CA THR A 102 4.33 23.02 -5.80
C THR A 102 4.56 21.75 -4.97
N ILE A 103 4.49 21.85 -3.64
CA ILE A 103 4.62 20.69 -2.75
C ILE A 103 3.49 19.67 -2.97
N GLY A 104 2.26 20.12 -3.22
CA GLY A 104 1.14 19.25 -3.55
C GLY A 104 1.31 18.52 -4.88
N VAL A 105 1.91 19.17 -5.90
CA VAL A 105 2.29 18.49 -7.14
C VAL A 105 3.34 17.41 -6.88
N LEU A 106 4.35 17.69 -6.07
CA LEU A 106 5.34 16.69 -5.68
C LEU A 106 4.68 15.51 -4.95
N HIS A 107 3.76 15.78 -4.01
CA HIS A 107 2.99 14.75 -3.32
C HIS A 107 2.25 13.85 -4.32
N LEU A 108 1.53 14.45 -5.28
CA LEU A 108 0.77 13.69 -6.29
C LEU A 108 1.68 12.83 -7.16
N VAL A 109 2.82 13.35 -7.59
CA VAL A 109 3.82 12.59 -8.38
C VAL A 109 4.36 11.42 -7.57
N PHE A 110 4.73 11.63 -6.31
CA PHE A 110 5.21 10.55 -5.45
C PHE A 110 4.13 9.49 -5.20
N ALA A 111 2.88 9.89 -4.97
CA ALA A 111 1.77 8.96 -4.76
C ALA A 111 1.49 8.11 -6.01
N ALA A 112 1.47 8.73 -7.19
CA ALA A 112 1.29 8.03 -8.45
C ALA A 112 2.42 7.02 -8.72
N LEU A 113 3.67 7.42 -8.49
CA LEU A 113 4.83 6.54 -8.67
C LEU A 113 4.85 5.39 -7.65
N LEU A 114 4.50 5.67 -6.39
CA LEU A 114 4.37 4.65 -5.34
C LEU A 114 3.34 3.59 -5.74
N LEU A 115 2.11 4.01 -6.05
CA LEU A 115 1.03 3.08 -6.40
C LEU A 115 1.34 2.30 -7.69
N SER A 116 1.97 2.95 -8.66
CA SER A 116 2.44 2.29 -9.88
C SER A 116 3.45 1.19 -9.59
N LEU A 117 4.47 1.46 -8.77
CA LEU A 117 5.45 0.42 -8.38
C LEU A 117 4.80 -0.73 -7.61
N LEU A 118 3.87 -0.45 -6.70
CA LEU A 118 3.13 -1.49 -5.97
C LEU A 118 2.27 -2.35 -6.92
N ALA A 119 1.68 -1.76 -7.96
CA ALA A 119 1.02 -2.50 -9.03
C ALA A 119 2.01 -3.40 -9.79
N LEU A 120 3.19 -2.88 -10.15
CA LEU A 120 4.22 -3.66 -10.86
C LEU A 120 4.73 -4.84 -10.04
N PHE A 121 4.81 -4.73 -8.70
CA PHE A 121 5.06 -5.87 -7.82
C PHE A 121 4.01 -6.98 -8.03
N CYS A 122 2.73 -6.61 -8.04
CA CYS A 122 1.64 -7.55 -8.26
C CYS A 122 1.68 -8.17 -9.67
N LEU A 123 1.99 -7.37 -10.71
CA LEU A 123 1.97 -7.83 -12.09
C LEU A 123 3.17 -8.71 -12.48
N TYR A 124 4.35 -8.45 -11.88
CA TYR A 124 5.61 -9.05 -12.31
C TYR A 124 6.38 -9.79 -11.21
N SER A 125 6.47 -9.24 -9.99
CA SER A 125 7.27 -9.87 -8.92
C SER A 125 6.53 -11.07 -8.31
N PHE A 126 5.28 -10.88 -7.90
CA PHE A 126 4.48 -11.93 -7.28
C PHE A 126 3.92 -12.95 -8.29
N ARG A 127 4.14 -12.70 -9.58
CA ARG A 127 3.76 -13.58 -10.70
C ARG A 127 4.97 -14.15 -11.44
N ASN A 128 6.09 -14.28 -10.73
CA ASN A 128 7.32 -14.80 -11.32
C ASN A 128 7.08 -16.24 -11.83
N PRO A 129 7.29 -16.57 -13.11
CA PRO A 129 7.06 -17.93 -13.62
C PRO A 129 7.93 -18.99 -12.94
N ARG A 130 8.99 -18.58 -12.24
CA ARG A 130 9.86 -19.46 -11.47
C ARG A 130 9.28 -19.87 -10.10
N SER A 131 8.26 -19.17 -9.59
CA SER A 131 7.55 -19.59 -8.38
C SER A 131 6.45 -20.60 -8.74
N VAL A 132 6.44 -21.74 -8.05
CA VAL A 132 5.38 -22.73 -8.18
C VAL A 132 4.20 -22.25 -7.35
N GLN A 133 3.20 -21.66 -8.00
CA GLN A 133 1.97 -21.19 -7.36
C GLN A 133 0.71 -21.68 -8.10
N PRO A 134 -0.40 -21.93 -7.38
CA PRO A 134 -1.68 -22.26 -8.02
C PRO A 134 -2.15 -21.18 -9.00
N ARG A 135 -2.83 -21.56 -10.07
CA ARG A 135 -3.33 -20.62 -11.10
C ARG A 135 -4.30 -19.57 -10.56
N TRP A 136 -5.01 -19.85 -9.45
CA TRP A 136 -5.92 -18.87 -8.85
C TRP A 136 -5.15 -17.75 -8.11
N VAL A 137 -3.99 -18.07 -7.53
CA VAL A 137 -3.09 -17.11 -6.87
C VAL A 137 -2.47 -16.17 -7.91
N ASP A 138 -1.94 -16.73 -9.00
CA ASP A 138 -1.41 -15.92 -10.11
C ASP A 138 -2.47 -14.92 -10.65
N ARG A 139 -3.70 -15.40 -10.85
CA ARG A 139 -4.82 -14.56 -11.27
C ARG A 139 -5.20 -13.50 -10.24
N ALA A 140 -5.10 -13.80 -8.95
CA ALA A 140 -5.36 -12.84 -7.88
C ALA A 140 -4.34 -11.69 -7.91
N TYR A 141 -3.05 -11.99 -8.08
CA TYR A 141 -2.03 -10.95 -8.23
C TYR A 141 -2.19 -10.13 -9.50
N LEU A 142 -2.57 -10.77 -10.62
CA LEU A 142 -2.89 -10.06 -11.86
C LEU A 142 -4.05 -9.09 -11.64
N ALA A 143 -5.15 -9.59 -11.06
CA ALA A 143 -6.32 -8.79 -10.76
C ALA A 143 -5.97 -7.62 -9.83
N ALA A 144 -5.21 -7.85 -8.76
CA ALA A 144 -4.76 -6.80 -7.85
C ALA A 144 -3.97 -5.70 -8.59
N GLY A 145 -2.98 -6.09 -9.41
CA GLY A 145 -2.19 -5.14 -10.19
C GLY A 145 -3.02 -4.32 -11.18
N VAL A 146 -3.93 -4.96 -11.91
CA VAL A 146 -4.83 -4.28 -12.86
C VAL A 146 -5.81 -3.35 -12.13
N VAL A 147 -6.38 -3.80 -11.00
CA VAL A 147 -7.30 -2.99 -10.18
C VAL A 147 -6.58 -1.75 -9.63
N ILE A 148 -5.35 -1.88 -9.14
CA ILE A 148 -4.55 -0.74 -8.66
C ILE A 148 -4.38 0.30 -9.78
N LEU A 149 -3.99 -0.11 -10.99
CA LEU A 149 -3.81 0.81 -12.11
C LEU A 149 -5.13 1.46 -12.57
N ALA A 150 -6.22 0.69 -12.62
CA ALA A 150 -7.53 1.21 -12.97
C ALA A 150 -8.02 2.24 -11.94
N LEU A 151 -7.88 1.94 -10.65
CA LEU A 151 -8.24 2.85 -9.56
C LEU A 151 -7.34 4.08 -9.52
N LEU A 152 -6.07 3.96 -9.87
CA LEU A 152 -5.17 5.12 -10.00
C LEU A 152 -5.63 6.07 -11.10
N VAL A 153 -6.05 5.55 -12.26
CA VAL A 153 -6.63 6.37 -13.33
C VAL A 153 -7.95 7.00 -12.88
N LEU A 154 -8.83 6.24 -12.23
CA LEU A 154 -10.10 6.77 -11.71
C LEU A 154 -9.89 7.83 -10.62
N ALA A 155 -8.90 7.66 -9.75
CA ALA A 155 -8.53 8.66 -8.75
C ALA A 155 -8.07 9.96 -9.40
N ALA A 156 -7.21 9.87 -10.43
CA ALA A 156 -6.77 11.04 -11.19
C ALA A 156 -7.94 11.75 -11.87
N LEU A 157 -8.84 11.00 -12.52
CA LEU A 157 -10.06 11.55 -13.13
C LEU A 157 -10.97 12.20 -12.07
N ALA A 158 -11.15 11.57 -10.92
CA ALA A 158 -11.97 12.11 -9.84
C ALA A 158 -11.39 13.41 -9.27
N GLY A 159 -10.07 13.47 -9.08
CA GLY A 159 -9.36 14.67 -8.63
C GLY A 159 -9.46 15.82 -9.64
N LEU A 160 -9.27 15.54 -10.94
CA LEU A 160 -9.30 16.55 -11.99
C LEU A 160 -10.70 17.09 -12.29
N THR A 161 -11.71 16.21 -12.29
CA THR A 161 -13.10 16.60 -12.60
C THR A 161 -13.86 17.12 -11.39
N GLY A 162 -13.39 16.84 -10.18
CA GLY A 162 -14.11 17.14 -8.94
C GLY A 162 -15.41 16.36 -8.79
N VAL A 163 -15.57 15.23 -9.51
CA VAL A 163 -16.75 14.39 -9.42
C VAL A 163 -16.97 13.91 -7.98
N GLY A 164 -18.20 14.02 -7.49
CA GLY A 164 -18.56 13.56 -6.15
C GLY A 164 -17.95 14.36 -4.99
N LYS A 165 -17.48 15.59 -5.20
CA LYS A 165 -17.00 16.48 -4.12
C LYS A 165 -18.02 16.70 -3.00
N GLY A 166 -19.31 16.70 -3.32
CA GLY A 166 -20.41 16.85 -2.35
C GLY A 166 -20.90 15.55 -1.72
N TRP A 167 -20.27 14.41 -2.01
CA TRP A 167 -20.67 13.13 -1.45
C TRP A 167 -20.13 12.96 -0.02
N PRO A 168 -20.82 12.21 0.86
CA PRO A 168 -20.32 11.94 2.21
C PRO A 168 -18.96 11.26 2.23
N VAL A 169 -18.69 10.43 1.22
CA VAL A 169 -17.39 9.80 0.97
C VAL A 169 -17.01 10.10 -0.48
N ARG A 170 -15.93 10.85 -0.65
CA ARG A 170 -15.51 11.27 -1.98
C ARG A 170 -15.02 10.09 -2.82
N PRO A 171 -15.30 10.05 -4.13
CA PRO A 171 -14.80 9.01 -5.03
C PRO A 171 -13.27 8.86 -5.01
N LEU A 172 -12.53 9.96 -4.82
CA LEU A 172 -11.07 9.95 -4.67
C LEU A 172 -10.64 9.07 -3.49
N TYR A 173 -11.23 9.27 -2.31
CA TYR A 173 -10.95 8.46 -1.13
C TYR A 173 -11.25 6.98 -1.38
N LEU A 174 -12.38 6.67 -2.01
CA LEU A 174 -12.74 5.28 -2.34
C LEU A 174 -11.71 4.64 -3.26
N CYS A 175 -11.25 5.35 -4.28
CA CYS A 175 -10.22 4.85 -5.19
C CYS A 175 -8.92 4.56 -4.45
N GLU A 176 -8.46 5.49 -3.61
CA GLU A 176 -7.25 5.30 -2.79
C GLU A 176 -7.40 4.12 -1.82
N TRP A 177 -8.55 4.00 -1.16
CA TRP A 177 -8.84 2.91 -0.23
C TRP A 177 -8.83 1.55 -0.93
N PHE A 178 -9.62 1.36 -2.00
CA PHE A 178 -9.65 0.08 -2.70
C PHE A 178 -8.30 -0.25 -3.34
N CYS A 179 -7.54 0.77 -3.74
CA CYS A 179 -6.17 0.60 -4.21
C CYS A 179 -5.25 0.10 -3.09
N THR A 180 -5.36 0.65 -1.88
CA THR A 180 -4.54 0.21 -0.75
C THR A 180 -4.90 -1.19 -0.25
N TRP A 181 -6.18 -1.55 -0.34
CA TRP A 181 -6.64 -2.91 -0.08
C TRP A 181 -6.13 -3.91 -1.10
N ALA A 182 -6.18 -3.58 -2.40
CA ALA A 182 -5.68 -4.45 -3.45
C ALA A 182 -4.19 -4.75 -3.28
N PHE A 183 -3.35 -3.73 -3.07
CA PHE A 183 -1.92 -3.99 -2.82
C PHE A 183 -1.69 -4.64 -1.46
N GLY A 184 -2.43 -4.22 -0.42
CA GLY A 184 -2.27 -4.74 0.93
C GLY A 184 -2.51 -6.25 0.99
N ALA A 185 -3.61 -6.71 0.39
CA ALA A 185 -3.94 -8.13 0.27
C ALA A 185 -2.88 -8.90 -0.52
N ALA A 186 -2.40 -8.36 -1.65
CA ALA A 186 -1.35 -8.98 -2.44
C ALA A 186 -0.03 -9.14 -1.66
N TRP A 187 0.37 -8.13 -0.90
CA TRP A 187 1.59 -8.19 -0.07
C TRP A 187 1.47 -9.15 1.12
N ILE A 188 0.27 -9.28 1.73
CA ILE A 188 0.00 -10.31 2.73
C ILE A 188 0.08 -11.70 2.11
N GLY A 189 -0.55 -11.93 0.96
CA GLY A 189 -0.48 -13.20 0.23
C GLY A 189 0.97 -13.60 -0.05
N ALA A 190 1.75 -12.66 -0.59
CA ALA A 190 3.17 -12.87 -0.88
C ALA A 190 4.03 -13.09 0.38
N ALA A 191 3.59 -12.59 1.55
CA ALA A 191 4.23 -12.88 2.83
C ALA A 191 3.94 -14.31 3.32
N LEU A 192 2.69 -14.76 3.19
CA LEU A 192 2.24 -16.09 3.59
C LEU A 192 2.87 -17.18 2.72
N GLU A 193 2.94 -16.97 1.40
CA GLU A 193 3.63 -17.89 0.49
C GLU A 193 5.10 -18.07 0.87
N LEU A 194 5.81 -16.97 1.13
CA LEU A 194 7.21 -17.03 1.53
C LEU A 194 7.41 -17.80 2.85
N ALA A 195 6.49 -17.63 3.81
CA ALA A 195 6.50 -18.35 5.07
C ALA A 195 6.26 -19.86 4.88
N HIS A 196 5.28 -20.23 4.05
CA HIS A 196 5.00 -21.62 3.71
C HIS A 196 6.20 -22.30 3.02
N THR A 197 6.81 -21.66 2.03
CA THR A 197 7.98 -22.21 1.32
C THR A 197 9.18 -22.38 2.26
N SER A 198 9.44 -21.40 3.13
CA SER A 198 10.52 -21.47 4.12
C SER A 198 10.30 -22.63 5.10
N GLY A 199 9.08 -22.81 5.60
CA GLY A 199 8.74 -23.91 6.51
C GLY A 199 8.88 -25.29 5.87
N GLN A 200 8.50 -25.44 4.60
CA GLN A 200 8.70 -26.68 3.85
C GLN A 200 10.18 -27.03 3.67
N PHE A 201 11.03 -26.03 3.40
CA PHE A 201 12.47 -26.24 3.27
C PHE A 201 13.09 -26.74 4.58
N THR A 202 12.80 -26.08 5.71
CA THR A 202 13.27 -26.49 7.04
C THR A 202 12.82 -27.91 7.38
N ARG A 203 11.55 -28.25 7.09
CA ARG A 203 11.01 -29.60 7.33
C ARG A 203 11.72 -30.67 6.49
N ARG A 204 11.99 -30.40 5.21
CA ARG A 204 12.73 -31.32 4.33
C ARG A 204 14.19 -31.51 4.79
N ALA A 205 14.83 -30.45 5.26
CA ALA A 205 16.20 -30.51 5.78
C ALA A 205 16.29 -31.28 7.12
N ALA A 206 15.24 -31.26 7.94
CA ALA A 206 15.19 -31.94 9.24
C ALA A 206 14.86 -33.45 9.16
N LEU A 207 14.36 -33.95 8.03
CA LEU A 207 14.15 -35.39 7.85
C LEU A 207 15.51 -36.07 7.67
N PRO A 208 15.86 -37.08 8.49
CA PRO A 208 17.07 -37.86 8.26
C PRO A 208 17.02 -38.40 6.83
N ARG A 209 18.10 -38.21 6.07
CA ARG A 209 18.28 -38.91 4.79
C ARG A 209 18.14 -40.39 5.12
N GLN A 210 17.01 -41.01 4.80
CA GLN A 210 16.91 -42.46 4.84
C GLN A 210 17.97 -42.95 3.85
N SER A 211 19.11 -43.41 4.39
CA SER A 211 20.11 -44.12 3.64
C SER A 211 19.39 -45.29 3.01
N ALA A 212 19.26 -45.26 1.68
CA ALA A 212 18.82 -46.40 0.92
C ALA A 212 19.72 -47.57 1.33
N ALA A 213 19.18 -48.50 2.09
CA ALA A 213 19.88 -49.74 2.39
C ALA A 213 20.12 -50.44 1.04
N PRO A 214 21.36 -50.83 0.72
CA PRO A 214 21.59 -51.61 -0.48
C PRO A 214 20.82 -52.93 -0.32
N ALA A 215 19.95 -53.21 -1.29
CA ALA A 215 19.37 -54.53 -1.45
C ALA A 215 20.48 -55.48 -1.89
N SER A 216 21.01 -56.27 -0.95
CA SER A 216 21.80 -57.46 -1.22
C SER A 216 21.79 -58.38 -0.01
#